data_AF-A0A366XHG7-F1
#
_entry.id   AF-A0A366XHG7-F1
#
_cell.length_a   1.000
_cell.length_b   1.000
_cell.length_c   1.000
_cell.angle_alpha   90.00
_cell.angle_beta   90.00
_cell.angle_gamma   90.00
#
_symmetry.space_group_name_H-M   'P 1'
#
loop_
_entity.id
_entity.type
_entity.pdbx_description
1 polymer ?
#
loop_
_entity_poly.entity_id
_entity_poly.type
_entity_poly.pdbx_seq_one_letter_code
_entity_poly.pdbx_strand_id
1 'polypeptide(L)'
;MAKYSLKLLSVMVLLLLSIFCLGLYFNQFNGVFSEKQQDWGAFGSYVSGTIGVFSACLAVLWLIRSVTLQQVELQHLKDELKSSSTEQKNQTHIGALTALLTSNQQALANEKILLAKVTNENSIDPMDLESRIHTSIVEDRIDVLEKEIGKL
;
A
#
# COMPACT_ATOMS: atom_id res chain seq x y z
N MET A 1 -10.98 23.56 -13.48
CA MET A 1 -11.15 24.66 -14.45
C MET A 1 -9.87 25.00 -15.21
N ALA A 2 -8.70 25.13 -14.57
CA ALA A 2 -7.42 25.45 -15.24
C ALA A 2 -6.95 24.45 -16.33
N LYS A 3 -7.31 23.17 -16.23
CA LYS A 3 -6.93 22.16 -17.25
C LYS A 3 -7.67 22.34 -18.58
N TYR A 4 -8.91 22.83 -18.57
CA TYR A 4 -9.68 23.07 -19.78
C TYR A 4 -9.29 24.39 -20.46
N SER A 5 -8.93 25.42 -19.67
CA SER A 5 -8.42 26.68 -20.20
C SER A 5 -7.07 26.50 -20.90
N LEU A 6 -6.20 25.61 -20.43
CA LEU A 6 -4.94 25.29 -21.10
C LEU A 6 -5.15 24.57 -22.45
N LYS A 7 -6.10 23.63 -22.51
CA LYS A 7 -6.46 22.93 -23.76
C LYS A 7 -7.09 23.89 -24.77
N LEU A 8 -7.99 24.76 -24.34
CA LEU A 8 -8.59 25.79 -25.18
C LEU A 8 -7.55 26.78 -25.70
N LEU A 9 -6.60 27.20 -24.87
CA LEU A 9 -5.49 28.06 -25.28
C LEU A 9 -4.66 27.40 -26.40
N SER A 10 -4.32 26.12 -26.25
CA SER A 10 -3.55 25.38 -27.26
C SER A 10 -4.28 25.31 -28.60
N VAL A 11 -5.60 25.07 -28.59
CA VAL A 11 -6.40 25.03 -29.83
C VAL A 11 -6.46 26.41 -30.47
N MET A 12 -6.61 27.47 -29.67
CA MET A 12 -6.72 28.84 -30.15
C MET A 12 -5.41 29.32 -30.80
N VAL A 13 -4.25 28.96 -30.23
CA VAL A 13 -2.94 29.21 -30.81
C VAL A 13 -2.78 28.50 -32.16
N LEU A 14 -3.21 27.24 -32.25
CA LEU A 14 -3.12 26.47 -33.50
C LEU A 14 -3.97 27.09 -34.63
N LEU A 15 -5.17 27.57 -34.26
CA LEU A 15 -6.11 28.23 -35.17
C LEU A 15 -5.56 29.58 -35.65
N LEU A 16 -4.99 30.38 -34.74
CA LEU A 16 -4.30 31.63 -35.08
C LEU A 16 -3.09 31.41 -36.00
N LEU A 17 -2.29 30.39 -35.75
CA LEU A 17 -1.14 30.06 -36.59
C LEU A 17 -1.57 29.64 -38.00
N SER A 18 -2.66 28.89 -38.11
CA SER A 18 -3.26 28.52 -39.39
C SER A 18 -3.75 29.76 -40.15
N ILE A 19 -4.49 30.66 -39.48
CA ILE A 19 -4.95 31.93 -40.06
C ILE A 19 -3.75 32.80 -40.50
N PHE A 20 -2.68 32.84 -39.71
CA PHE A 20 -1.46 33.59 -40.04
C PHE A 20 -0.77 33.06 -41.30
N CYS A 21 -0.61 31.73 -41.42
CA CYS A 21 -0.09 31.11 -42.64
C CYS A 21 -0.96 31.40 -43.86
N LEU A 22 -2.29 31.34 -43.72
CA LEU A 22 -3.21 31.71 -44.80
C LEU A 22 -3.09 33.20 -45.16
N GLY A 23 -2.92 34.09 -44.17
CA GLY A 23 -2.73 35.52 -44.39
C GLY A 23 -1.46 35.85 -45.17
N LEU A 24 -0.34 35.18 -44.86
CA LEU A 24 0.91 35.32 -45.62
C LEU A 24 0.75 34.84 -47.07
N TYR A 25 0.02 33.75 -47.28
CA TYR A 25 -0.29 33.25 -48.62
C TYR A 25 -1.12 34.27 -49.42
N PHE A 26 -2.20 34.81 -48.85
CA PHE A 26 -3.03 35.80 -49.54
C PHE A 26 -2.29 37.11 -49.87
N ASN A 27 -1.37 37.54 -49.00
CA ASN A 27 -0.52 38.70 -49.25
C ASN A 27 0.43 38.49 -50.43
N GLN A 28 0.95 37.27 -50.60
CA GLN A 28 1.91 36.96 -51.66
C GLN A 28 1.25 36.66 -53.02
N PHE A 29 0.01 36.14 -53.02
CA PHE A 29 -0.70 35.67 -54.22
C PHE A 29 -1.92 36.53 -54.62
N ASN A 30 -1.99 37.80 -54.18
CA ASN A 30 -3.02 38.76 -54.58
C ASN A 30 -4.47 38.26 -54.38
N GLY A 31 -4.73 37.50 -53.32
CA GLY A 31 -6.10 37.13 -52.93
C GLY A 31 -6.72 35.93 -53.65
N VAL A 32 -6.06 35.31 -54.64
CA VAL A 32 -6.64 34.19 -55.39
C VAL A 32 -6.07 32.86 -54.89
N PHE A 33 -6.95 31.95 -54.46
CA PHE A 33 -6.56 30.56 -54.18
C PHE A 33 -6.11 29.89 -55.48
N SER A 34 -4.95 29.24 -55.47
CA SER A 34 -4.57 28.43 -56.64
C SER A 34 -5.58 27.30 -56.85
N GLU A 35 -6.14 27.22 -58.06
CA GLU A 35 -7.02 26.12 -58.51
C GLU A 35 -6.24 24.82 -58.75
N LYS A 36 -4.90 24.89 -58.77
CA LYS A 36 -4.05 23.73 -58.99
C LYS A 36 -3.70 23.06 -57.67
N GLN A 37 -4.18 21.83 -57.50
CA GLN A 37 -3.87 20.98 -56.35
C GLN A 37 -2.36 20.83 -56.08
N GLN A 38 -1.54 20.88 -57.14
CA GLN A 38 -0.08 20.74 -57.05
C GLN A 38 0.57 21.85 -56.20
N ASP A 39 0.04 23.08 -56.24
CA ASP A 39 0.62 24.22 -55.52
C ASP A 39 0.42 24.06 -54.00
N TRP A 40 -0.73 23.52 -53.59
CA TRP A 40 -1.02 23.19 -52.19
C TRP A 40 -0.13 22.05 -51.68
N GLY A 41 0.15 21.06 -52.52
CA GLY A 41 1.09 19.98 -52.19
C GLY A 41 2.52 20.49 -51.99
N ALA A 42 2.97 21.40 -52.85
CA ALA A 42 4.29 22.02 -52.74
C ALA A 42 4.41 22.92 -51.48
N PHE A 43 3.40 23.75 -51.21
CA PHE A 43 3.34 24.58 -50.01
C PHE A 43 3.38 23.75 -48.73
N GLY A 44 2.52 22.71 -48.66
CA GLY A 44 2.49 21.79 -47.52
C GLY A 44 3.84 21.10 -47.31
N SER A 45 4.52 20.69 -48.39
CA SER A 45 5.84 20.08 -48.33
C SER A 45 6.93 21.04 -47.83
N TYR A 46 6.89 22.32 -48.25
CA TYR A 46 7.82 23.34 -47.77
C TYR A 46 7.64 23.64 -46.28
N VAL A 47 6.39 23.85 -45.83
CA VAL A 47 6.08 24.16 -44.44
C VAL A 47 6.39 22.97 -43.54
N SER A 48 5.94 21.77 -43.91
CA SER A 48 6.18 20.55 -43.14
C SER A 48 7.66 20.12 -43.15
N GLY A 49 8.38 20.34 -44.26
CA GLY A 49 9.82 20.09 -44.33
C GLY A 49 10.61 21.01 -43.40
N THR A 50 10.28 22.30 -43.40
CA THR A 50 10.93 23.29 -42.51
C THR A 50 10.63 22.96 -41.05
N ILE A 51 9.36 22.78 -40.69
CA ILE A 51 8.95 22.40 -39.32
C ILE A 51 9.54 21.05 -38.93
N GLY A 52 9.68 20.11 -39.87
CA GLY A 52 10.26 18.79 -39.67
C GLY A 52 11.72 18.85 -39.21
N VAL A 53 12.55 19.68 -39.85
CA VAL A 53 13.96 19.88 -39.44
C VAL A 53 14.05 20.51 -38.04
N PHE A 54 13.25 21.54 -37.77
CA PHE A 54 13.19 22.14 -36.44
C PHE A 54 12.72 21.16 -35.37
N SER A 55 11.69 20.36 -35.68
CA SER A 55 11.14 19.34 -34.78
C SER A 55 12.13 18.22 -34.52
N ALA A 56 12.91 17.80 -35.51
CA ALA A 56 13.97 16.81 -35.35
C ALA A 56 15.07 17.32 -34.39
N CYS A 57 15.50 18.57 -34.54
CA CYS A 57 16.45 19.20 -33.62
C CYS A 57 15.90 19.27 -32.19
N LEU A 58 14.64 19.71 -32.04
CA LEU A 58 13.97 19.75 -30.74
C LEU A 58 13.79 18.36 -30.12
N ALA A 59 13.46 17.35 -30.93
CA ALA A 59 13.29 15.98 -30.47
C ALA A 59 14.59 15.42 -29.89
N VAL A 60 15.74 15.70 -30.51
CA VAL A 60 17.05 15.30 -29.97
C VAL A 60 17.33 16.00 -28.64
N LEU A 61 17.11 17.31 -28.55
CA LEU A 61 17.29 18.05 -27.30
C LEU A 61 16.36 17.54 -26.19
N TRP A 62 15.10 17.26 -26.54
CA TRP A 62 14.13 16.69 -25.62
C TRP A 62 14.58 15.31 -25.15
N LEU A 63 15.00 14.44 -26.07
CA LEU A 63 15.43 13.09 -25.75
C LEU A 63 16.60 13.11 -24.75
N ILE A 64 17.60 13.96 -24.99
CA ILE A 64 18.74 14.13 -24.08
C ILE A 64 18.27 14.59 -22.71
N ARG A 65 17.39 15.60 -22.65
CA ARG A 65 16.82 16.11 -21.37
C ARG A 65 15.99 15.06 -20.64
N SER A 66 15.20 14.29 -21.37
CA SER A 66 14.35 13.23 -20.80
C SER A 66 15.19 12.10 -20.22
N VAL A 67 16.21 11.63 -20.95
CA VAL A 67 17.10 10.55 -20.49
C VAL A 67 17.91 10.99 -19.27
N THR A 68 18.45 12.21 -19.27
CA THR A 68 19.22 12.72 -18.13
C THR A 68 18.36 12.87 -16.88
N LEU A 69 17.13 13.36 -17.01
CA LEU A 69 16.21 13.47 -15.88
C LEU A 69 15.80 12.09 -15.33
N GLN A 70 15.46 11.15 -16.21
CA GLN A 70 15.12 9.77 -15.83
C GLN A 70 16.26 9.07 -15.08
N GLN A 71 17.51 9.31 -15.47
CA GLN A 71 18.67 8.75 -14.78
C GLN A 71 18.83 9.29 -13.36
N VAL A 72 18.59 10.60 -13.16
CA VAL A 72 18.65 11.24 -11.84
C VAL A 72 17.53 10.71 -10.94
N GLU A 73 16.29 10.64 -11.44
CA GLU A 73 15.17 10.09 -10.68
C GLU A 73 15.40 8.62 -10.28
N LEU A 74 15.98 7.82 -11.17
CA LEU A 74 16.32 6.42 -10.87
C LEU A 74 17.43 6.30 -9.81
N GLN A 75 18.39 7.24 -9.76
CA GLN A 75 19.40 7.27 -8.70
C GLN A 75 18.77 7.61 -7.36
N HIS A 76 17.96 8.67 -7.30
CA HIS A 76 17.23 9.04 -6.10
C HIS A 76 16.33 7.92 -5.58
N LEU A 77 15.58 7.26 -6.47
CA LEU A 77 14.70 6.15 -6.10
C LEU A 77 15.51 4.95 -5.56
N LYS A 78 16.67 4.65 -6.14
CA LYS A 78 17.57 3.60 -5.65
C LYS A 78 18.11 3.93 -4.26
N ASP A 79 18.50 5.18 -4.02
CA ASP A 79 19.01 5.61 -2.72
C ASP A 79 17.92 5.55 -1.64
N GLU A 80 16.70 5.97 -1.97
CA GLU A 80 15.55 5.88 -1.08
C GLU A 80 15.16 4.43 -0.77
N LEU A 81 15.17 3.54 -1.78
CA LEU A 81 14.97 2.11 -1.56
C LEU A 81 16.06 1.50 -0.69
N LYS A 82 17.32 1.94 -0.84
CA LYS A 82 18.44 1.44 -0.04
C LYS A 82 18.32 1.89 1.42
N SER A 83 17.92 3.14 1.67
CA SER A 83 17.58 3.63 3.01
C SER A 83 16.42 2.85 3.60
N SER A 84 15.31 2.72 2.85
CA SER A 84 14.11 1.99 3.27
C SER A 84 14.38 0.51 3.54
N SER A 85 15.23 -0.15 2.74
CA SER A 85 15.63 -1.55 2.97
C SER A 85 16.42 -1.70 4.27
N THR A 86 17.26 -0.71 4.62
CA THR A 86 18.04 -0.71 5.85
C THR A 86 17.13 -0.51 7.06
N GLU A 87 16.20 0.43 6.97
CA GLU A 87 15.17 0.66 7.99
C GLU A 87 14.24 -0.55 8.14
N GLN A 88 13.84 -1.18 7.03
CA GLN A 88 12.98 -2.36 7.04
C GLN A 88 13.68 -3.58 7.62
N LYS A 89 14.98 -3.76 7.41
CA LYS A 89 15.76 -4.80 8.10
C LYS A 89 15.75 -4.58 9.62
N ASN A 90 15.93 -3.34 10.06
CA ASN A 90 15.86 -3.00 11.48
C ASN A 90 14.44 -3.19 12.05
N GLN A 91 13.40 -2.79 11.31
CA GLN A 91 12.02 -3.01 11.71
C GLN A 91 11.64 -4.49 11.76
N THR A 92 12.13 -5.30 10.81
CA THR A 92 11.92 -6.76 10.82
C THR A 92 12.55 -7.40 12.06
N HIS A 93 13.76 -6.95 12.44
CA HIS A 93 14.44 -7.44 13.63
C HIS A 93 13.71 -7.03 14.91
N ILE A 94 13.26 -5.77 15.02
CA ILE A 94 12.46 -5.29 16.15
C ILE A 94 11.12 -6.03 16.23
N GLY A 95 10.47 -6.27 15.08
CA GLY A 95 9.24 -7.05 15.00
C GLY A 95 9.42 -8.49 15.43
N ALA A 96 10.49 -9.16 14.99
CA ALA A 96 10.82 -10.52 15.41
C ALA A 96 11.12 -10.60 16.91
N LEU A 97 11.91 -9.66 17.45
CA LEU A 97 12.17 -9.57 18.89
C LEU A 97 10.89 -9.31 19.69
N THR A 98 10.01 -8.45 19.18
CA THR A 98 8.71 -8.17 19.82
C THR A 98 7.83 -9.41 19.83
N ALA A 99 7.79 -10.16 18.72
CA ALA A 99 7.05 -11.41 18.63
C ALA A 99 7.58 -12.49 19.59
N LEU A 100 8.90 -12.59 19.75
CA LEU A 100 9.51 -13.50 20.73
C LEU A 100 9.24 -13.05 22.16
N LEU A 101 9.26 -11.75 22.45
CA LEU A 101 8.93 -11.22 23.77
C LEU A 101 7.49 -11.56 24.13
N THR A 102 6.54 -11.29 23.23
CA THR A 102 5.12 -11.56 23.45
C THR A 102 4.84 -13.06 23.55
N SER A 103 5.50 -13.90 22.75
CA SER A 103 5.34 -15.35 22.86
C SER A 103 5.80 -15.89 24.21
N ASN A 104 6.93 -15.41 24.73
CA ASN A 104 7.42 -15.80 26.07
C ASN A 104 6.50 -15.30 27.18
N GLN A 105 6.00 -14.06 27.10
CA GLN A 105 5.04 -13.53 28.07
C GLN A 105 3.74 -14.34 28.09
N GLN A 106 3.27 -14.78 26.92
CA GLN A 106 2.07 -15.59 26.80
C GLN A 106 2.26 -17.00 27.35
N ALA A 107 3.43 -17.62 27.13
CA ALA A 107 3.77 -18.91 27.75
C ALA A 107 3.79 -18.81 29.29
N LEU A 108 4.39 -17.76 29.84
CA LEU A 108 4.39 -17.50 31.29
C LEU A 108 2.99 -17.20 31.83
N ALA A 109 2.15 -16.50 31.07
CA ALA A 109 0.75 -16.25 31.44
C ALA A 109 -0.06 -17.57 31.48
N ASN A 110 0.14 -18.45 30.49
CA ASN A 110 -0.49 -19.76 30.46
C ASN A 110 -0.05 -20.62 31.64
N GLU A 111 1.24 -20.60 31.99
CA GLU A 111 1.77 -21.31 33.15
C GLU A 111 1.13 -20.81 34.46
N LYS A 112 1.01 -19.50 34.64
CA LYS A 112 0.31 -18.91 35.80
C LYS A 112 -1.15 -19.31 35.87
N ILE A 113 -1.85 -19.37 34.73
CA ILE A 113 -3.25 -19.81 34.66
C ILE A 113 -3.36 -21.28 35.03
N LEU A 114 -2.44 -22.13 34.58
CA LEU A 114 -2.41 -23.55 34.96
C LEU A 114 -2.13 -23.73 36.45
N LEU A 115 -1.17 -22.99 37.01
CA LEU A 115 -0.89 -23.02 38.45
C LEU A 115 -2.08 -22.50 39.27
N ALA A 116 -2.75 -21.43 38.83
CA ALA A 116 -3.96 -20.93 39.47
C ALA A 116 -5.13 -21.92 39.37
N LYS A 117 -5.27 -22.61 38.24
CA LYS A 117 -6.31 -23.63 38.02
C LYS A 117 -6.06 -24.88 38.87
N VAL A 118 -4.82 -25.37 38.93
CA VAL A 118 -4.43 -26.50 39.77
C VAL A 118 -4.52 -26.15 41.25
N THR A 119 -4.21 -24.90 41.64
CA THR A 119 -4.39 -24.43 43.02
C THR A 119 -5.87 -24.31 43.39
N ASN A 120 -6.73 -23.87 42.47
CA ASN A 120 -8.18 -23.78 42.65
C ASN A 120 -8.87 -25.16 42.58
N GLU A 121 -8.32 -26.10 41.82
CA GLU A 121 -8.83 -27.48 41.72
C GLU A 121 -8.39 -28.34 42.93
N ASN A 122 -7.28 -27.98 43.59
CA ASN A 122 -6.82 -28.61 44.84
C ASN A 122 -7.21 -27.82 46.11
N SER A 123 -7.95 -26.71 46.02
CA SER A 123 -8.64 -26.17 47.19
C SER A 123 -9.80 -27.11 47.54
N ILE A 124 -9.49 -28.09 48.39
CA ILE A 124 -10.47 -28.60 49.35
C ILE A 124 -10.99 -27.36 50.07
N ASP A 125 -12.21 -26.96 49.72
CA ASP A 125 -12.95 -25.96 50.46
C ASP A 125 -12.95 -26.43 51.93
N PRO A 126 -12.43 -25.64 52.89
CA PRO A 126 -12.48 -26.04 54.30
C PRO A 126 -13.91 -26.32 54.77
N MET A 127 -14.93 -25.89 54.01
CA MET A 127 -16.34 -26.18 54.26
C MET A 127 -16.85 -27.52 53.68
N ASP A 128 -16.08 -28.23 52.86
CA ASP A 128 -16.45 -29.58 52.36
C ASP A 128 -15.84 -30.71 53.21
N LEU A 129 -14.78 -30.44 53.96
CA LEU A 129 -14.16 -31.46 54.82
C LEU A 129 -15.00 -31.77 56.07
N GLU A 130 -15.67 -30.75 56.62
CA GLU A 130 -16.53 -30.91 57.80
C GLU A 130 -17.86 -31.62 57.45
N SER A 131 -18.38 -31.40 56.23
CA SER A 131 -19.59 -32.07 55.74
C SER A 131 -19.35 -33.58 55.52
N ARG A 132 -18.21 -33.94 54.92
CA ARG A 132 -17.87 -35.33 54.58
C ARG A 132 -17.50 -36.17 55.80
N ILE A 133 -16.88 -35.58 56.81
CA ILE A 133 -16.59 -36.27 58.09
C ILE A 133 -17.90 -36.59 58.84
N HIS A 134 -18.89 -35.69 58.81
CA HIS A 134 -20.18 -35.95 59.44
C HIS A 134 -20.97 -37.05 58.73
N THR A 135 -20.94 -37.12 57.39
CA THR A 135 -21.62 -38.18 56.65
C THR A 135 -20.94 -39.54 56.84
N SER A 136 -19.61 -39.63 56.83
CA SER A 136 -18.90 -40.90 57.02
C SER A 136 -19.03 -41.46 58.44
N ILE A 137 -19.10 -40.61 59.46
CA ILE A 137 -19.25 -41.06 60.87
C ILE A 137 -20.68 -41.55 61.16
N VAL A 138 -21.69 -40.99 60.48
CA VAL A 138 -23.09 -41.43 60.62
C VAL A 138 -23.34 -42.75 59.90
N GLU A 139 -22.79 -42.93 58.68
CA GLU A 139 -22.93 -44.16 57.91
C GLU A 139 -22.28 -45.36 58.64
N ASP A 140 -21.06 -45.20 59.15
CA ASP A 140 -20.30 -46.26 59.82
C ASP A 140 -20.95 -46.69 61.16
N ARG A 141 -21.68 -45.78 61.84
CA ARG A 141 -22.43 -46.13 63.06
C ARG A 141 -23.76 -46.83 62.80
N ILE A 142 -24.40 -46.59 61.65
CA ILE A 142 -25.66 -47.26 61.30
C ILE A 142 -25.39 -48.73 60.94
N ASP A 143 -24.32 -49.00 60.20
CA ASP A 143 -23.92 -50.38 59.85
C ASP A 143 -23.53 -51.23 61.07
N VAL A 144 -22.91 -50.61 62.09
CA VAL A 144 -22.55 -51.30 63.33
C VAL A 144 -23.79 -51.62 64.17
N LEU A 145 -24.77 -50.73 64.23
CA LEU A 145 -26.01 -50.95 64.99
C LEU A 145 -26.94 -51.97 64.32
N GLU A 146 -27.06 -51.99 62.99
CA GLU A 146 -27.82 -53.04 62.29
C GLU A 146 -27.23 -54.44 62.56
N LYS A 147 -25.90 -54.53 62.66
CA LYS A 147 -25.19 -55.80 62.90
C LYS A 147 -25.33 -56.33 64.33
N GLU A 148 -25.54 -55.47 65.32
CA GLU A 148 -25.81 -55.88 66.71
C GLU A 148 -27.28 -56.25 66.94
N ILE A 149 -28.23 -55.52 66.34
CA ILE A 149 -29.66 -55.80 66.53
C ILE A 149 -30.09 -57.08 65.81
N GLY A 150 -29.43 -57.46 64.70
CA GLY A 150 -29.69 -58.72 64.00
C GLY A 150 -29.15 -60.00 64.68
N LYS A 151 -28.56 -59.90 65.88
CA LYS A 151 -27.96 -61.03 66.63
C LYS A 151 -28.58 -61.31 67.99
N LEU A 152 -29.64 -60.59 68.39
CA LEU A 152 -30.49 -60.89 69.55
C LEU A 152 -31.76 -61.61 69.09
#